data_AF-A0AAV0Y3K4-F1
#
_entry.id   AF-A0AAV0Y3K4-F1
#
_cell.length_a   1.000
_cell.length_b   1.000
_cell.length_c   1.000
_cell.angle_alpha   90.00
_cell.angle_beta   90.00
_cell.angle_gamma   90.00
#
_symmetry.space_group_name_H-M   'P 1'
#
loop_
_entity.id
_entity.type
_entity.pdbx_description
1 polymer ?
#
loop_
_entity_poly.entity_id
_entity_poly.type
_entity_poly.pdbx_seq_one_letter_code
_entity_poly.pdbx_strand_id
1 'polypeptide(L)'
;MYELSITDTRYKYTKNNSFKNKRNDVKIVAIRNLEFGQDIKTLCGQTAIIKPEDINEGVNDFSIMRSSKNGREMLFLEPAAYINHDCSQNTQWALQGESTWYAKTIKPISAGEEITVDYVDHFFRL
;
A
#
# COMPACT_ATOMS: atom_id res chain seq x y z
N MET A 1 3.43 -3.44 -13.94
CA MET A 1 3.54 -2.20 -13.14
C MET A 1 4.74 -2.23 -12.21
N TYR A 2 5.11 -3.38 -11.65
CA TYR A 2 6.32 -3.55 -10.84
C TYR A 2 7.61 -2.95 -11.43
N GLU A 3 7.93 -3.19 -12.70
CA GLU A 3 9.16 -2.63 -13.33
C GLU A 3 9.20 -1.09 -13.34
N LEU A 4 8.04 -0.45 -13.57
CA LEU A 4 7.91 1.01 -13.49
C LEU A 4 8.05 1.50 -12.05
N SER A 5 7.67 0.68 -11.07
CA SER A 5 7.79 1.02 -9.65
C SER A 5 9.23 0.99 -9.17
N ILE A 6 10.00 -0.05 -9.49
CA ILE A 6 11.40 -0.18 -9.05
C ILE A 6 12.35 0.83 -9.71
N THR A 7 11.92 1.44 -10.82
CA THR A 7 12.68 2.48 -11.54
C THR A 7 12.22 3.91 -11.19
N ASP A 8 11.17 4.05 -10.38
CA ASP A 8 10.65 5.38 -10.00
C ASP A 8 11.60 6.08 -9.04
N THR A 9 12.04 7.28 -9.41
CA THR A 9 12.99 8.09 -8.63
C THR A 9 12.33 8.90 -7.51
N ARG A 10 11.09 8.58 -7.13
CA ARG A 10 10.40 9.20 -5.99
C ARG A 10 10.52 8.38 -4.71
N TYR A 11 10.66 7.06 -4.82
CA TYR A 11 10.68 6.17 -3.67
C TYR A 11 11.57 4.96 -3.92
N LYS A 12 11.82 4.20 -2.86
CA LYS A 12 12.52 2.91 -2.93
C LYS A 12 11.94 1.94 -1.92
N TYR A 13 12.08 0.65 -2.24
CA TYR A 13 11.86 -0.42 -1.28
C TYR A 13 13.05 -0.52 -0.33
N THR A 14 12.78 -0.60 0.96
CA THR A 14 13.81 -0.77 2.00
C THR A 14 13.40 -1.87 2.95
N LYS A 15 14.37 -2.55 3.57
CA LYS A 15 14.09 -3.55 4.58
C LYS A 15 13.36 -2.91 5.76
N ASN A 16 12.25 -3.51 6.16
CA ASN A 16 11.52 -3.12 7.36
C ASN A 16 11.95 -3.99 8.54
N ASN A 17 12.35 -3.35 9.64
CA ASN A 17 12.73 -4.02 10.89
C ASN A 17 11.77 -3.70 12.04
N SER A 18 10.70 -2.93 11.78
CA SER A 18 9.79 -2.43 12.82
C SER A 18 8.80 -3.49 13.30
N PHE A 19 8.44 -4.47 12.46
CA PHE A 19 7.49 -5.53 12.80
C PHE A 19 8.21 -6.80 13.28
N LYS A 20 7.95 -7.20 14.52
CA LYS A 20 8.48 -8.45 15.10
C LYS A 20 7.99 -9.65 14.29
N ASN A 21 8.85 -10.64 14.10
CA ASN A 21 8.55 -11.93 13.44
C ASN A 21 8.28 -11.90 11.92
N LYS A 22 8.33 -10.75 11.24
CA LYS A 22 8.28 -10.73 9.77
C LYS A 22 9.70 -10.83 9.18
N ARG A 23 10.01 -11.98 8.56
CA ARG A 23 11.25 -12.15 7.79
C ARG A 23 11.08 -11.53 6.41
N ASN A 24 12.10 -10.81 5.94
CA ASN A 24 12.13 -10.16 4.61
C ASN A 24 11.03 -9.12 4.37
N ASP A 25 10.53 -8.50 5.44
CA ASP A 25 9.55 -7.43 5.32
C ASP A 25 10.17 -6.18 4.69
N VAL A 26 9.36 -5.43 3.94
CA VAL A 26 9.79 -4.22 3.25
C VAL A 26 8.87 -3.07 3.56
N LYS A 27 9.41 -1.86 3.42
CA LYS A 27 8.66 -0.62 3.46
C LYS A 27 9.09 0.29 2.33
N ILE A 28 8.21 1.24 1.98
CA ILE A 28 8.47 2.17 0.89
C ILE A 28 8.87 3.52 1.48
N VAL A 29 10.02 4.03 1.05
CA VAL A 29 10.60 5.27 1.59
C VAL A 29 10.81 6.26 0.45
N ALA A 30 10.41 7.52 0.66
CA ALA A 30 10.64 8.60 -0.29
C ALA A 30 12.14 8.85 -0.45
N ILE A 31 12.64 8.99 -1.69
CA ILE A 31 14.06 9.31 -1.95
C ILE A 31 14.30 10.80 -2.20
N ARG A 32 13.22 11.56 -2.38
CA ARG A 32 13.20 13.01 -2.54
C ARG A 32 11.91 13.56 -1.92
N ASN A 33 11.84 14.87 -1.75
CA ASN A 33 10.62 15.51 -1.26
C ASN A 33 9.46 15.30 -2.26
N LEU A 34 8.30 14.96 -1.74
CA LEU A 34 7.05 14.83 -2.49
C LEU A 34 6.08 15.92 -2.02
N GLU A 35 5.46 16.58 -2.99
CA GLU A 35 4.56 17.70 -2.75
C GLU A 35 3.15 17.23 -2.41
N PHE A 36 2.36 18.07 -1.76
CA PHE A 36 0.94 17.81 -1.53
C PHE A 36 0.18 17.57 -2.85
N GLY A 37 -0.74 16.61 -2.85
CA GLY A 37 -1.61 16.30 -4.00
C GLY A 37 -0.95 15.57 -5.18
N GLN A 38 0.31 15.17 -5.07
CA GLN A 38 1.06 14.44 -6.09
C GLN A 38 0.55 13.00 -6.27
N ASP A 39 0.29 12.63 -7.52
CA ASP A 39 -0.09 11.27 -7.91
C ASP A 39 1.17 10.40 -8.13
N ILE A 40 1.26 9.27 -7.42
CA ILE A 40 2.35 8.29 -7.54
C ILE A 40 1.84 7.05 -8.28
N LYS A 41 1.50 7.20 -9.57
CA LYS A 41 0.84 6.16 -10.37
C LYS A 41 1.63 4.86 -10.57
N THR A 42 2.94 4.89 -10.38
CA THR A 42 3.81 3.70 -10.41
C THR A 42 3.69 2.89 -9.11
N LEU A 43 3.32 3.55 -8.01
CA LEU A 43 3.04 2.94 -6.73
C LEU A 43 1.56 2.58 -6.67
N CYS A 44 1.19 1.58 -7.45
CA CYS A 44 -0.18 1.16 -7.65
C CYS A 44 -0.37 -0.35 -7.46
N GLY A 45 -1.63 -0.76 -7.41
CA GLY A 45 -2.02 -2.15 -7.47
C GLY A 45 -3.41 -2.35 -8.03
N GLN A 46 -3.64 -3.55 -8.54
CA GLN A 46 -4.97 -3.97 -8.95
C GLN A 46 -5.63 -4.73 -7.81
N THR A 47 -6.92 -4.48 -7.64
CA THR A 47 -7.75 -5.28 -6.73
C THR A 47 -8.39 -6.43 -7.47
N ALA A 48 -8.27 -7.63 -6.92
CA ALA A 48 -9.08 -8.79 -7.30
C ALA A 48 -10.06 -9.14 -6.16
N ILE A 49 -11.27 -9.58 -6.50
CA ILE A 49 -12.19 -10.13 -5.50
C ILE A 49 -11.64 -11.50 -5.09
N ILE A 50 -11.45 -11.71 -3.79
CA ILE A 50 -11.04 -12.99 -3.22
C ILE A 50 -12.22 -13.61 -2.48
N LYS A 51 -12.36 -14.94 -2.53
CA LYS A 51 -13.36 -15.66 -1.75
C LYS A 51 -12.77 -16.10 -0.41
N PRO A 52 -13.59 -16.26 0.65
CA PRO A 52 -13.10 -16.75 1.94
C PRO A 52 -12.37 -18.10 1.86
N GLU A 53 -12.78 -19.00 0.96
CA GLU A 53 -12.14 -20.30 0.76
C GLU A 53 -10.70 -20.23 0.20
N ASP A 54 -10.31 -19.11 -0.40
CA ASP A 54 -8.97 -18.89 -0.97
C ASP A 54 -8.00 -18.19 0.01
N ILE A 55 -8.49 -17.81 1.20
CA ILE A 55 -7.72 -17.11 2.24
C ILE A 55 -7.15 -18.13 3.22
N ASN A 56 -5.84 -18.12 3.36
CA ASN A 56 -5.10 -18.86 4.37
C ASN A 56 -4.50 -17.87 5.36
N GLU A 57 -5.15 -17.73 6.52
CA GLU A 57 -4.80 -16.76 7.56
C GLU A 57 -3.33 -16.89 7.98
N GLY A 58 -2.63 -15.76 8.05
CA GLY A 58 -1.20 -15.69 8.34
C GLY A 58 -0.26 -16.16 7.23
N VAL A 59 -0.80 -16.62 6.08
CA VAL A 59 -0.01 -17.08 4.93
C VAL A 59 -0.15 -16.14 3.73
N ASN A 60 -1.37 -15.84 3.29
CA ASN A 60 -1.62 -15.05 2.07
C ASN A 60 -2.61 -13.88 2.26
N ASP A 61 -2.86 -13.49 3.50
CA ASP A 61 -3.84 -12.47 3.90
C ASP A 61 -3.25 -11.06 4.10
N PHE A 62 -1.94 -10.90 3.92
CA PHE A 62 -1.21 -9.66 4.23
C PHE A 62 -1.59 -8.43 3.40
N SER A 63 -2.35 -8.59 2.31
CA SER A 63 -2.79 -7.49 1.45
C SER A 63 -4.28 -7.55 1.12
N ILE A 64 -5.09 -8.17 1.99
CA ILE A 64 -6.54 -8.20 1.85
C ILE A 64 -7.14 -6.94 2.47
N MET A 65 -7.86 -6.15 1.68
CA MET A 65 -8.65 -5.02 2.14
C MET A 65 -10.14 -5.33 2.08
N ARG A 66 -10.92 -4.80 3.04
CA ARG A 66 -12.37 -4.90 3.02
C ARG A 66 -12.99 -3.62 2.51
N SER A 67 -13.79 -3.70 1.45
CA SER A 67 -14.53 -2.55 0.95
C SER A 67 -15.60 -2.11 1.95
N SER A 68 -15.57 -0.86 2.38
CA SER A 68 -16.62 -0.26 3.22
C SER A 68 -17.96 -0.13 2.49
N LYS A 69 -17.95 -0.07 1.15
CA LYS A 69 -19.15 0.14 0.33
C LYS A 69 -20.04 -1.11 0.26
N ASN A 70 -19.44 -2.29 0.15
CA ASN A 70 -20.18 -3.54 -0.10
C ASN A 70 -19.70 -4.72 0.75
N GLY A 71 -18.76 -4.50 1.68
CA GLY A 71 -18.24 -5.51 2.59
C GLY A 71 -17.37 -6.58 1.92
N ARG A 72 -17.04 -6.46 0.63
CA ARG A 72 -16.25 -7.46 -0.10
C ARG A 72 -14.77 -7.34 0.24
N GLU A 73 -14.12 -8.49 0.36
CA GLU A 73 -12.68 -8.59 0.51
C GLU A 73 -12.01 -8.53 -0.87
N MET A 74 -10.97 -7.71 -0.96
CA MET A 74 -10.21 -7.43 -2.17
C MET A 74 -8.74 -7.64 -1.88
N LEU A 75 -8.08 -8.45 -2.70
CA LEU A 75 -6.65 -8.66 -2.62
C LEU A 75 -5.94 -7.55 -3.40
N PHE A 76 -5.06 -6.81 -2.74
CA PHE A 76 -4.09 -5.93 -3.41
C PHE A 76 -2.90 -6.77 -3.87
N LEU A 77 -2.74 -6.85 -5.18
CA LEU A 77 -1.55 -7.38 -5.82
C LEU A 77 -0.76 -6.19 -6.38
N GLU A 78 0.57 -6.28 -6.48
CA GLU A 78 1.50 -5.27 -7.05
C GLU A 78 2.09 -4.23 -6.03
N PRO A 79 2.95 -3.26 -6.43
CA PRO A 79 3.68 -2.33 -5.55
C PRO A 79 2.91 -1.72 -4.38
N ALA A 80 1.63 -1.39 -4.58
CA ALA A 80 0.77 -0.84 -3.54
C ALA A 80 0.61 -1.74 -2.30
N ALA A 81 0.74 -3.07 -2.46
CA ALA A 81 0.64 -4.02 -1.36
C ALA A 81 1.74 -3.88 -0.30
N TYR A 82 2.82 -3.14 -0.60
CA TYR A 82 3.95 -2.90 0.30
C TYR A 82 3.88 -1.54 1.02
N ILE A 83 2.83 -0.75 0.80
CA ILE A 83 2.62 0.50 1.53
C ILE A 83 2.08 0.15 2.90
N ASN A 84 2.80 0.49 3.96
CA ASN A 84 2.38 0.20 5.33
C ASN A 84 1.26 1.11 5.82
N HIS A 85 0.57 0.65 6.86
CA HIS A 85 -0.39 1.44 7.60
C HIS A 85 0.27 2.49 8.50
N ASP A 86 -0.33 3.68 8.57
CA ASP A 86 -0.14 4.63 9.67
C ASP A 86 -1.48 5.34 9.95
N CYS A 87 -1.87 5.50 11.22
CA CYS A 87 -3.07 6.26 11.59
C CYS A 87 -2.92 7.78 11.32
N SER A 88 -1.69 8.23 11.11
CA SER A 88 -1.30 9.57 10.66
C SER A 88 -0.60 9.49 9.31
N GLN A 89 -1.20 8.77 8.37
CA GLN A 89 -0.73 8.54 7.01
C GLN A 89 -0.38 9.81 6.23
N ASN A 90 0.48 9.65 5.23
CA ASN A 90 0.86 10.73 4.30
C ASN A 90 0.34 10.55 2.87
N THR A 91 -0.30 9.42 2.58
CA THR A 91 -1.02 9.19 1.32
C THR A 91 -2.43 8.66 1.55
N GLN A 92 -3.26 8.77 0.51
CA GLN A 92 -4.55 8.11 0.40
C GLN A 92 -4.64 7.35 -0.93
N TRP A 93 -5.54 6.37 -1.00
CA TRP A 93 -5.83 5.64 -2.22
C TRP A 93 -6.64 6.48 -3.20
N ALA A 94 -6.19 6.54 -4.46
CA ALA A 94 -6.90 7.10 -5.59
C ALA A 94 -7.12 6.04 -6.68
N LEU A 95 -8.20 6.17 -7.45
CA LEU A 95 -8.59 5.23 -8.50
C LEU A 95 -8.14 5.71 -9.89
N GLN A 96 -7.61 4.79 -10.68
CA GLN A 96 -7.40 4.93 -12.12
C GLN A 96 -8.22 3.86 -12.84
N GLY A 97 -9.31 4.26 -13.50
CA GLY A 97 -10.24 3.32 -14.11
C GLY A 97 -11.06 2.57 -13.06
N GLU A 98 -11.36 1.29 -13.31
CA GLU A 98 -12.29 0.52 -12.48
C GLU A 98 -11.63 -0.22 -11.30
N SER A 99 -10.36 -0.63 -11.44
CA SER A 99 -9.74 -1.58 -10.49
C SER A 99 -8.30 -1.26 -10.10
N THR A 100 -7.69 -0.21 -10.67
CA THR A 100 -6.31 0.17 -10.34
C THR A 100 -6.32 1.27 -9.29
N TRP A 101 -5.68 1.01 -8.16
CA TRP A 101 -5.52 1.94 -7.06
C TRP A 101 -4.07 2.41 -6.99
N TYR A 102 -3.85 3.70 -6.73
CA TYR A 102 -2.52 4.28 -6.60
C TYR A 102 -2.43 5.25 -5.42
N ALA A 103 -1.21 5.46 -4.92
CA ALA A 103 -0.98 6.39 -3.82
C ALA A 103 -1.02 7.85 -4.30
N LYS A 104 -1.81 8.68 -3.60
CA LYS A 104 -1.83 10.13 -3.76
C LYS A 104 -1.44 10.79 -2.45
N THR A 105 -0.45 11.68 -2.46
CA THR A 105 0.00 12.39 -1.25
C THR A 105 -1.09 13.32 -0.72
N ILE A 106 -1.32 13.31 0.60
CA ILE A 106 -2.27 14.20 1.30
C ILE A 106 -1.57 15.20 2.23
N LYS A 107 -0.25 15.11 2.34
CA LYS A 107 0.65 16.08 2.97
C LYS A 107 2.03 15.98 2.31
N PRO A 108 2.90 17.00 2.43
CA PRO A 108 4.28 16.89 1.97
C PRO A 108 4.99 15.72 2.64
N ILE A 109 5.85 15.01 1.90
CA ILE A 109 6.64 13.87 2.39
C ILE A 109 8.12 14.21 2.20
N SER A 110 8.90 14.17 3.27
CA SER A 110 10.33 14.48 3.19
C SER A 110 11.14 13.30 2.65
N ALA A 111 12.28 13.57 2.00
CA ALA A 111 13.23 12.51 1.67
C ALA A 111 13.62 11.71 2.92
N GLY A 112 13.54 10.38 2.85
CA GLY A 112 13.78 9.47 3.96
C GLY A 112 12.54 9.11 4.79
N GLU A 113 11.41 9.80 4.59
CA GLU A 113 10.14 9.48 5.24
C GLU A 113 9.47 8.27 4.56
N GLU A 114 8.81 7.43 5.36
CA GLU A 114 8.07 6.28 4.88
C GLU A 114 6.76 6.73 4.22
N ILE A 115 6.43 6.18 3.06
CA ILE A 115 5.14 6.39 2.41
C ILE A 115 4.14 5.43 3.07
N THR A 116 3.10 5.99 3.67
CA THR A 116 2.10 5.24 4.43
C THR A 116 0.69 5.61 4.01
N VAL A 117 -0.25 4.71 4.27
CA VAL A 117 -1.67 4.88 3.98
C VAL A 117 -2.51 4.46 5.18
N ASP A 118 -3.76 4.89 5.23
CA ASP A 118 -4.72 4.30 6.16
C ASP A 118 -5.31 3.03 5.54
N TYR A 119 -5.28 1.91 6.27
CA TYR A 119 -5.91 0.67 5.82
C TYR A 119 -7.42 0.65 6.10
N VAL A 120 -7.94 1.70 6.76
CA VAL A 120 -9.33 1.85 7.20
C VAL A 120 -9.67 0.83 8.30
N ASP A 121 -10.61 1.20 9.18
CA ASP A 121 -11.15 0.31 10.22
C ASP A 121 -11.46 -1.07 9.63
N HIS A 122 -10.84 -2.11 10.20
CA HIS A 122 -10.96 -3.55 9.91
C HIS A 122 -9.81 -4.27 9.18
N PHE A 123 -8.65 -3.66 8.94
CA PHE A 123 -7.51 -4.42 8.41
C PHE A 123 -6.83 -5.32 9.46
N PHE A 124 -6.69 -4.86 10.70
CA PHE A 124 -6.15 -5.69 11.77
C PHE A 124 -7.31 -6.37 12.52
N ARG A 125 -7.66 -7.59 12.14
CA ARG A 125 -8.25 -8.52 13.12
C ARG A 125 -7.08 -9.03 13.96
N LEU A 126 -7.04 -8.63 15.24
CA LEU A 126 -6.17 -9.24 16.24
C LEU A 126 -6.44 -10.75 16.35
#